data_AF-A0A2W5ZLQ5-F1
#
_entry.id   AF-A0A2W5ZLQ5-F1
#
_cell.length_a   1.000
_cell.length_b   1.000
_cell.length_c   1.000
_cell.angle_alpha   90.00
_cell.angle_beta   90.00
_cell.angle_gamma   90.00
#
_symmetry.space_group_name_H-M   'P 1'
#
loop_
_entity.id
_entity.type
_entity.pdbx_description
1 polymer ?
#
loop_
_entity_poly.entity_id
_entity_poly.type
_entity_poly.pdbx_seq_one_letter_code
_entity_poly.pdbx_strand_id
1 'polypeptide(L)'
;MASDPTALRNRLIVAAGIWRESTTQALPRLEPGNPAKQIEDFELKLVEMLCRDATPQTAREIAEKTWDLVHQRPDSDPVKQLVMERHEALARLAHSDHW
;
A
#
# COMPACT_ATOMS: atom_id res chain seq x y z
N MET A 1 -2.11 -17.00 -15.50
CA MET A 1 -3.03 -17.58 -14.51
C MET A 1 -4.06 -16.52 -14.17
N ALA A 2 -5.36 -16.80 -14.34
CA ALA A 2 -6.40 -15.85 -13.97
C ALA A 2 -6.41 -15.74 -12.43
N SER A 3 -6.16 -14.54 -11.91
CA SER A 3 -6.21 -14.28 -10.47
C SER A 3 -7.59 -14.64 -9.93
N ASP A 4 -7.63 -15.40 -8.84
CA ASP A 4 -8.87 -15.82 -8.21
C ASP A 4 -9.74 -14.59 -7.84
N PRO A 5 -11.01 -14.54 -8.25
CA PRO A 5 -11.86 -13.37 -8.03
C PRO A 5 -12.12 -13.08 -6.55
N THR A 6 -12.08 -14.10 -5.68
CA THR A 6 -12.18 -13.92 -4.23
C THR A 6 -10.93 -13.25 -3.69
N ALA A 7 -9.75 -13.69 -4.15
CA ALA A 7 -8.48 -13.06 -3.78
C ALA A 7 -8.42 -11.59 -4.20
N LEU A 8 -8.87 -11.26 -5.41
CA LEU A 8 -8.95 -9.88 -5.90
C LEU A 8 -9.92 -9.03 -5.05
N ARG A 9 -11.09 -9.56 -4.73
CA ARG A 9 -12.06 -8.89 -3.86
C ARG A 9 -11.47 -8.60 -2.48
N ASN A 10 -10.80 -9.58 -1.88
CA ASN A 10 -10.17 -9.43 -0.56
C ASN A 10 -9.09 -8.34 -0.57
N ARG A 11 -8.23 -8.33 -1.59
CA ARG A 11 -7.24 -7.26 -1.80
C ARG A 11 -7.89 -5.88 -1.85
N LEU A 12 -8.93 -5.74 -2.66
CA LEU A 12 -9.63 -4.46 -2.79
C LEU A 12 -10.27 -4.01 -1.46
N ILE A 13 -10.87 -4.91 -0.70
CA ILE A 13 -11.48 -4.59 0.60
C ILE A 13 -10.42 -4.06 1.57
N VAL A 14 -9.28 -4.74 1.67
CA VAL A 14 -8.18 -4.33 2.56
C VAL A 14 -7.61 -2.98 2.12
N ALA A 15 -7.27 -2.83 0.84
CA ALA A 15 -6.70 -1.58 0.32
C ALA A 15 -7.67 -0.40 0.46
N ALA A 16 -8.97 -0.61 0.20
CA ALA A 16 -9.99 0.41 0.39
C ALA A 16 -10.22 0.76 1.87
N GLY A 17 -10.10 -0.21 2.76
CA GLY A 17 -10.12 0.01 4.22
C GLY A 17 -9.00 0.96 4.63
N ILE A 18 -7.76 0.61 4.29
CA ILE A 18 -6.57 1.43 4.57
C ILE A 18 -6.73 2.84 4.01
N TRP A 19 -7.20 2.99 2.76
CA TRP A 19 -7.46 4.30 2.16
C TRP A 19 -8.42 5.16 2.97
N ARG A 20 -9.52 4.56 3.47
CA ARG A 20 -10.54 5.29 4.25
C ARG A 20 -10.08 5.66 5.64
N GLU A 21 -9.18 4.86 6.21
CA GLU A 21 -8.61 5.13 7.54
C GLU A 21 -7.50 6.19 7.46
N SER A 22 -6.72 6.18 6.38
CA SER A 22 -5.56 7.07 6.21
C SER A 22 -5.89 8.36 5.47
N THR A 23 -7.04 8.44 4.79
CA THR A 23 -7.44 9.64 4.04
C THR A 23 -8.91 9.99 4.28
N THR A 24 -9.23 11.28 4.19
CA THR A 24 -10.61 11.79 4.12
C THR A 24 -11.11 11.91 2.68
N GLN A 25 -10.31 11.49 1.70
CA GLN A 25 -10.61 11.64 0.28
C GLN A 25 -11.48 10.48 -0.22
N ALA A 26 -12.31 10.78 -1.24
CA ALA A 26 -13.05 9.73 -1.94
C ALA A 26 -12.07 8.73 -2.58
N LEU A 27 -12.48 7.45 -2.67
CA LEU A 27 -11.67 6.45 -3.35
C LEU A 27 -11.37 6.91 -4.79
N PRO A 28 -10.12 6.79 -5.26
CA PRO A 28 -9.75 7.19 -6.60
C PRO A 28 -10.52 6.34 -7.62
N ARG A 29 -10.91 6.95 -8.75
CA ARG A 29 -11.51 6.20 -9.85
C ARG A 29 -10.48 5.26 -10.45
N LEU A 30 -10.85 3.98 -10.58
CA LEU A 30 -10.06 2.98 -11.28
C LEU A 30 -10.41 3.02 -12.76
N GLU A 31 -9.42 3.21 -13.62
CA GLU A 31 -9.65 3.20 -15.07
C GLU A 31 -10.15 1.84 -15.53
N PRO A 32 -11.16 1.75 -16.40
CA PRO A 32 -11.75 0.48 -16.83
C PRO A 32 -10.71 -0.43 -17.49
N GLY A 33 -10.70 -1.73 -17.13
CA GLY A 33 -9.72 -2.67 -17.66
C GLY A 33 -9.70 -4.01 -16.92
N ASN A 34 -8.53 -4.65 -16.90
CA ASN A 34 -8.34 -5.90 -16.16
C ASN A 34 -8.45 -5.65 -14.64
N PRO A 35 -9.38 -6.30 -13.91
CA PRO A 35 -9.60 -6.06 -12.49
C PRO A 35 -8.36 -6.30 -11.63
N ALA A 36 -7.53 -7.29 -11.99
CA ALA A 36 -6.28 -7.54 -11.28
C ALA A 36 -5.32 -6.36 -11.39
N LYS A 37 -5.22 -5.77 -12.60
CA LYS A 37 -4.35 -4.64 -12.86
C LYS A 37 -4.87 -3.35 -12.21
N GLN A 38 -6.19 -3.13 -12.26
CA GLN A 38 -6.84 -2.00 -11.58
C GLN A 38 -6.57 -1.98 -10.08
N ILE A 39 -6.69 -3.14 -9.43
CA ILE A 39 -6.46 -3.28 -7.98
C ILE A 39 -4.97 -3.08 -7.68
N GLU A 40 -4.08 -3.64 -8.49
CA GLU A 40 -2.63 -3.42 -8.34
C GLU A 40 -2.26 -1.94 -8.48
N ASP A 41 -2.74 -1.24 -9.51
CA ASP A 41 -2.47 0.18 -9.71
C ASP A 41 -3.01 1.03 -8.56
N PHE A 42 -4.16 0.64 -7.98
CA PHE A 42 -4.69 1.28 -6.78
C PHE A 42 -3.79 1.08 -5.56
N GLU A 43 -3.36 -0.16 -5.33
CA GLU A 43 -2.48 -0.51 -4.21
C GLU A 43 -1.13 0.21 -4.31
N LEU A 44 -0.54 0.29 -5.51
CA LEU A 44 0.69 1.05 -5.75
C LEU A 44 0.50 2.52 -5.38
N LYS A 45 -0.56 3.17 -5.89
CA LYS A 45 -0.87 4.57 -5.56
C LYS A 45 -1.10 4.79 -4.07
N LEU A 46 -1.79 3.85 -3.41
CA LEU A 46 -2.03 3.90 -1.97
C LEU A 46 -0.69 3.85 -1.21
N VAL A 47 0.18 2.88 -1.52
CA VAL A 47 1.50 2.75 -0.87
C VAL A 47 2.35 4.00 -1.10
N GLU A 48 2.40 4.49 -2.33
CA GLU A 48 3.17 5.70 -2.65
C GLU A 48 2.66 6.92 -1.88
N MET A 49 1.35 7.12 -1.82
CA MET A 49 0.75 8.23 -1.08
C MET A 49 1.05 8.13 0.41
N LEU A 50 0.84 6.95 1.02
CA LEU A 50 1.12 6.73 2.44
C LEU A 50 2.58 6.98 2.78
N CYS A 51 3.50 6.48 1.95
CA CYS A 51 4.93 6.67 2.18
C CYS A 51 5.37 8.12 1.97
N ARG A 52 4.76 8.83 1.01
CA ARG A 52 5.06 10.25 0.73
C ARG A 52 4.56 11.16 1.84
N ASP A 53 3.38 10.88 2.38
CA ASP A 53 2.73 11.71 3.39
C ASP A 53 3.12 11.29 4.83
N ALA A 54 3.99 10.27 4.97
CA ALA A 54 4.55 9.84 6.24
C ALA A 54 5.39 10.95 6.88
N THR A 55 5.28 11.07 8.20
CA THR A 55 6.13 11.93 9.05
C THR A 55 7.02 11.05 9.93
N PRO A 56 8.05 11.58 10.61
CA PRO A 56 8.86 10.79 11.53
C PRO A 56 8.03 10.05 12.59
N GLN A 57 6.96 10.71 13.08
CA GLN A 57 6.05 10.17 14.09
C GLN A 57 5.15 9.04 13.54
N THR A 58 4.80 9.07 12.25
CA THR A 58 3.91 8.08 11.62
C THR A 58 4.65 7.04 10.78
N ALA A 59 5.94 7.23 10.49
CA ALA A 59 6.71 6.40 9.57
C ALA A 59 6.68 4.90 9.94
N ARG A 60 6.76 4.58 11.23
CA ARG A 60 6.66 3.20 11.72
C ARG A 60 5.27 2.61 11.48
N GLU A 61 4.22 3.34 11.83
CA GLU A 61 2.84 2.91 11.62
C GLU A 61 2.56 2.69 10.12
N ILE A 62 3.03 3.60 9.26
CA ILE A 62 2.90 3.47 7.80
C ILE A 62 3.65 2.24 7.29
N ALA A 63 4.85 1.94 7.81
CA ALA A 63 5.60 0.74 7.44
C ALA A 63 4.83 -0.54 7.82
N GLU A 64 4.29 -0.61 9.04
CA GLU A 64 3.48 -1.75 9.50
C GLU A 64 2.20 -1.90 8.67
N LYS A 65 1.49 -0.81 8.42
CA LYS A 65 0.24 -0.80 7.64
C LYS A 65 0.44 -1.23 6.19
N THR A 66 1.51 -0.75 5.56
CA THR A 66 1.86 -1.16 4.18
C THR A 66 2.38 -2.59 4.11
N TRP A 67 3.00 -3.09 5.18
CA TRP A 67 3.42 -4.49 5.27
C TRP A 67 2.24 -5.45 5.37
N ASP A 68 1.23 -5.13 6.17
CA ASP A 68 -0.01 -5.92 6.32
C ASP A 68 -0.73 -6.15 4.98
N LEU A 69 -0.58 -5.22 4.03
CA LEU A 69 -1.14 -5.35 2.68
C LEU A 69 -0.46 -6.47 1.86
N VAL A 70 0.84 -6.73 2.09
CA VAL A 70 1.70 -7.49 1.17
C VAL A 70 2.46 -8.67 1.80
N HIS A 71 2.47 -8.83 3.12
CA HIS A 71 3.34 -9.80 3.80
C HIS A 71 3.12 -11.27 3.38
N GLN A 72 1.90 -11.66 3.00
CA GLN A 72 1.58 -13.01 2.50
C GLN A 72 1.82 -13.19 0.99
N ARG A 73 2.21 -12.12 0.28
CA ARG A 73 2.41 -12.15 -1.18
C ARG A 73 3.81 -12.64 -1.55
N PRO A 74 3.98 -13.23 -2.76
CA PRO A 74 5.31 -13.58 -3.26
C PRO A 74 6.18 -12.34 -3.43
N ASP A 75 7.50 -12.50 -3.32
CA ASP A 75 8.46 -11.40 -3.46
C ASP A 75 8.49 -10.79 -4.87
N SER A 76 8.02 -11.52 -5.88
CA SER A 76 7.83 -11.01 -7.24
C SER A 76 6.61 -10.09 -7.41
N ASP A 77 5.76 -9.94 -6.39
CA ASP A 77 4.60 -9.03 -6.45
C ASP A 77 5.08 -7.57 -6.52
N PRO A 78 4.61 -6.78 -7.50
CA PRO A 78 5.11 -5.42 -7.70
C PRO A 78 4.76 -4.49 -6.54
N VAL A 79 3.64 -4.71 -5.85
CA VAL A 79 3.28 -3.92 -4.66
C VAL A 79 4.22 -4.26 -3.52
N LYS A 80 4.54 -5.55 -3.32
CA LYS A 80 5.50 -5.98 -2.29
C LYS A 80 6.89 -5.40 -2.54
N GLN A 81 7.37 -5.41 -3.77
CA GLN A 81 8.66 -4.80 -4.15
C GLN A 81 8.69 -3.31 -3.80
N LEU A 82 7.63 -2.56 -4.12
CA LEU A 82 7.53 -1.14 -3.78
C LEU A 82 7.53 -0.92 -2.26
N VAL A 83 6.75 -1.71 -1.51
CA VAL A 83 6.72 -1.61 -0.03
C VAL A 83 8.10 -1.82 0.55
N MET A 84 8.81 -2.87 0.11
CA MET A 84 10.17 -3.16 0.57
C MET A 84 11.15 -2.03 0.23
N GLU A 85 11.07 -1.45 -0.97
CA GLU A 85 11.88 -0.29 -1.37
C GLU A 85 11.64 0.90 -0.44
N ARG A 86 10.38 1.21 -0.13
CA ARG A 86 10.01 2.38 0.68
C ARG A 86 10.25 2.19 2.17
N HIS A 87 10.29 0.95 2.66
CA HIS A 87 10.58 0.66 4.08
C HIS A 87 11.94 1.16 4.52
N GLU A 88 12.96 1.16 3.66
CA GLU A 88 14.25 1.76 3.99
C GLU A 88 14.13 3.27 4.23
N ALA A 89 13.38 3.97 3.36
CA ALA A 89 13.14 5.41 3.50
C ALA A 89 12.33 5.75 4.75
N LEU A 90 11.29 4.96 5.06
CA LEU A 90 10.49 5.10 6.26
C LEU A 90 11.32 4.84 7.52
N ALA A 91 12.18 3.82 7.51
CA ALA A 91 13.08 3.56 8.62
C ALA A 91 14.01 4.75 8.86
N ARG A 92 14.63 5.32 7.82
CA ARG A 92 15.44 6.54 7.96
C ARG A 92 14.62 7.70 8.53
N LEU A 93 13.41 7.92 8.02
CA LEU A 93 12.53 8.99 8.48
C LEU A 93 12.15 8.85 9.97
N ALA A 94 11.85 7.63 10.43
CA ALA A 94 11.50 7.35 11.83
C ALA A 94 12.65 7.64 12.81
N HIS A 95 13.91 7.45 12.39
CA HIS A 95 15.08 7.74 13.22
C HIS A 95 15.44 9.24 13.25
N SER A 96 14.91 10.04 12.33
CA SER A 96 15.16 11.49 12.26
C SER A 96 14.45 12.30 13.34
N ASP A 97 13.47 11.73 14.06
CA ASP A 97 12.75 12.39 15.18
C ASP A 97 13.58 12.49 16.47
N HIS A 98 14.76 11.85 16.51
CA HIS A 98 15.55 11.69 17.74
C HIS A 98 16.66 12.75 17.94
N TRP A 99 16.56 13.94 17.33
CA TRP A 99 17.52 15.04 17.45
C TRP A 99 16.81 16.39 17.61
#